data_AF-A0A6F9DSE2-F1
#
_entry.id   AF-A0A6F9DSE2-F1
#
_cell.length_a   1.000
_cell.length_b   1.000
_cell.length_c   1.000
_cell.angle_alpha   90.00
_cell.angle_beta   90.00
_cell.angle_gamma   90.00
#
_symmetry.space_group_name_H-M   'P 1'
#
loop_
_entity.id
_entity.type
_entity.pdbx_description
1 polymer ?
#
loop_
_entity_poly.entity_id
_entity_poly.type
_entity_poly.pdbx_seq_one_letter_code
_entity_poly.pdbx_strand_id
1 'polypeptide(L)'
;MIKSFKPEIISIAKAVMASGNSGLGNHQYNNRYSSTANKTTSATMTNVNAHNMQVSTNDIVPISPTGFQTSSSATASVPFTNGYNRWTSNSDDAESADITEIDGGIMEGGGQILRIATALSSILHKPISINRIRANRTNPGLRPQHMTGMQLVRDLCSGQLTGDQVGSQYIAFIPGMLQSGTYLADTGTAGAVSLLLQVALPCLMFTPGASHLTLRGGTNAEMAPQIDYTIQVLKPILEQFGVRMDCQIATRGYFPRGGGEVTVQASPVRQLRPINMTNFGTIRRITGRAFVAGVIPFKIAQQMAKSATSVLWRSYREVPINIQAVQEPKNAVIGNGTGIIVVAETTTGCRLSGSALGRKGIQAEQVGSDAAEMLLRNLSYGCCVDEFMQDQLIVYMSLAAGHSKIKTGPITLHTQTAMHIAQMMTQAQFNIMQASPPSTESYIIECAGIGHCNPHF
;
A
#
# COMPACT_ATOMS: atom_id res chain seq x y z
N MET A 1 5.32 -40.31 16.59
CA MET A 1 4.49 -40.05 17.80
C MET A 1 4.06 -38.58 17.76
N ILE A 2 2.89 -38.33 17.18
CA ILE A 2 2.36 -37.00 16.87
C ILE A 2 1.93 -36.36 18.19
N LYS A 3 2.67 -35.37 18.69
CA LYS A 3 2.24 -34.59 19.87
C LYS A 3 1.07 -33.70 19.42
N SER A 4 -0.12 -33.99 19.96
CA SER A 4 -1.31 -33.18 19.76
C SER A 4 -1.09 -31.77 20.30
N PHE A 5 -1.65 -30.79 19.61
CA PHE A 5 -1.72 -29.42 20.07
C PHE A 5 -2.47 -29.39 21.41
N LYS A 6 -1.86 -28.79 22.45
CA LYS A 6 -2.45 -28.72 23.79
C LYS A 6 -3.78 -27.94 23.76
N PRO A 7 -4.86 -28.45 24.38
CA PRO A 7 -6.17 -27.78 24.49
C PRO A 7 -6.11 -26.35 25.08
N GLU A 8 -5.08 -26.04 25.88
CA GLU A 8 -4.87 -24.74 26.51
C GLU A 8 -4.64 -23.60 25.49
N ILE A 9 -4.06 -23.89 24.31
CA ILE A 9 -3.83 -22.89 23.25
C ILE A 9 -5.17 -22.43 22.64
N ILE A 10 -6.13 -23.35 22.50
CA ILE A 10 -7.48 -23.06 21.99
C ILE A 10 -8.26 -22.24 23.04
N SER A 11 -8.06 -22.49 24.34
CA SER A 11 -8.72 -21.75 25.42
C SER A 11 -8.25 -20.28 25.47
N ILE A 12 -6.96 -20.02 25.31
CA ILE A 12 -6.42 -18.64 25.28
C ILE A 12 -6.84 -17.91 24.00
N ALA A 13 -6.82 -18.58 22.84
CA ALA A 13 -7.33 -18.00 21.60
C ALA A 13 -8.83 -17.66 21.69
N LYS A 14 -9.63 -18.54 22.32
CA LYS A 14 -11.05 -18.26 22.61
C LYS A 14 -11.22 -17.15 23.64
N ALA A 15 -10.34 -17.01 24.63
CA ALA A 15 -10.39 -15.92 25.60
C ALA A 15 -10.08 -14.56 24.93
N VAL A 16 -9.10 -14.51 24.03
CA VAL A 16 -8.80 -13.32 23.20
C VAL A 16 -9.97 -12.97 22.27
N MET A 17 -10.60 -14.00 21.67
CA MET A 17 -11.81 -13.83 20.84
C MET A 17 -13.01 -13.37 21.68
N ALA A 18 -13.18 -13.89 22.91
CA ALA A 18 -14.29 -13.54 23.80
C ALA A 18 -14.12 -12.15 24.46
N SER A 19 -12.90 -11.74 24.80
CA SER A 19 -12.59 -10.38 25.26
C SER A 19 -12.62 -9.35 24.13
N GLY A 20 -12.55 -9.79 22.88
CA GLY A 20 -12.74 -8.97 21.69
C GLY A 20 -14.19 -8.87 21.19
N ASN A 21 -15.13 -9.64 21.76
CA ASN A 21 -16.51 -9.73 21.26
C ASN A 21 -17.53 -8.88 22.02
N SER A 22 -17.09 -8.05 22.96
CA SER A 22 -17.90 -6.95 23.50
C SER A 22 -17.51 -5.64 22.79
N GLY A 23 -17.99 -5.48 21.54
CA GLY A 23 -17.87 -4.21 20.82
C GLY A 23 -17.30 -4.28 19.41
N LEU A 24 -17.89 -5.10 18.52
CA LEU A 24 -17.68 -4.97 17.08
C LEU A 24 -19.03 -4.67 16.39
N GLY A 25 -19.54 -3.47 16.67
CA GLY A 25 -20.45 -2.79 15.76
C GLY A 25 -19.62 -1.99 14.74
N ASN A 26 -20.04 -2.01 13.47
CA ASN A 26 -19.51 -1.22 12.36
C ASN A 26 -18.94 0.15 12.79
N HIS A 27 -17.62 0.27 12.96
CA HIS A 27 -16.96 1.56 13.08
C HIS A 27 -16.55 2.05 11.70
N GLN A 28 -17.49 2.74 11.05
CA GLN A 28 -17.14 3.83 10.14
C GLN A 28 -16.28 4.83 10.93
N TYR A 29 -15.02 5.00 10.53
CA TYR A 29 -14.18 6.10 10.99
C TYR A 29 -14.78 7.42 10.47
N ASN A 30 -15.63 8.04 11.30
CA ASN A 30 -16.25 9.32 11.03
C ASN A 30 -15.27 10.45 11.36
N ASN A 31 -14.70 11.09 10.33
CA ASN A 31 -14.00 12.36 10.48
C ASN A 31 -15.03 13.48 10.67
N ARG A 32 -15.16 14.00 11.89
CA ARG A 32 -15.76 15.32 12.15
C ARG A 32 -14.67 16.30 12.53
N TYR A 33 -14.25 17.12 11.57
CA TYR A 33 -13.69 18.44 11.86
C TYR A 33 -14.86 19.42 11.91
N SER A 34 -15.22 19.89 13.11
CA SER A 34 -16.13 21.03 13.25
C SER A 34 -15.36 22.32 13.05
N SER A 35 -15.65 23.02 11.96
CA SER A 35 -15.34 24.44 11.78
C SER A 35 -16.21 25.26 12.72
N THR A 36 -15.63 25.86 13.76
CA THR A 36 -16.32 26.90 14.54
C THR A 36 -16.06 28.24 13.87
N ALA A 37 -17.05 28.71 13.12
CA ALA A 37 -17.16 30.09 12.69
C ALA A 37 -17.53 30.95 13.92
N ASN A 38 -16.66 31.88 14.31
CA ASN A 38 -16.98 32.87 15.33
C ASN A 38 -17.81 33.99 14.71
N LYS A 39 -19.05 34.13 15.22
CA LYS A 39 -19.93 35.26 14.99
C LYS A 39 -19.45 36.47 15.77
N THR A 40 -19.51 37.61 15.10
CA THR A 40 -19.35 38.97 15.59
C THR A 40 -20.46 39.34 16.58
N THR A 41 -20.10 39.88 17.75
CA THR A 41 -20.96 40.80 18.51
C THR A 41 -20.13 41.70 19.42
N SER A 42 -20.37 43.00 19.31
CA SER A 42 -19.79 44.10 20.09
C SER A 42 -20.14 44.05 21.58
N ALA A 43 -19.19 44.46 22.44
CA ALA A 43 -19.45 45.29 23.63
C ALA A 43 -18.15 45.89 24.21
N THR A 44 -18.09 47.22 24.10
CA THR A 44 -17.48 48.28 24.94
C THR A 44 -16.51 48.00 26.10
N MET A 45 -15.39 48.75 26.01
CA MET A 45 -14.64 49.52 27.04
C MET A 45 -14.05 48.85 28.29
N THR A 46 -12.72 48.92 28.41
CA THR A 46 -12.03 49.83 29.37
C THR A 46 -10.51 49.91 29.10
N ASN A 47 -9.98 51.12 29.32
CA ASN A 47 -8.57 51.54 29.26
C ASN A 47 -7.63 50.70 30.15
N VAL A 48 -6.34 50.60 29.78
CA VAL A 48 -5.19 51.28 30.44
C VAL A 48 -3.89 51.05 29.63
N ASN A 49 -3.27 52.19 29.24
CA ASN A 49 -1.85 52.51 29.00
C ASN A 49 -0.79 51.40 28.91
N ALA A 50 0.08 51.48 27.88
CA ALA A 50 1.39 52.15 28.00
C ALA A 50 2.30 52.01 26.76
N HIS A 51 2.84 53.16 26.34
CA HIS A 51 4.20 53.43 25.82
C HIS A 51 4.51 53.33 24.32
N ASN A 52 4.54 54.55 23.74
CA ASN A 52 5.35 55.10 22.66
C ASN A 52 6.72 54.44 22.41
N MET A 53 7.09 54.31 21.13
CA MET A 53 8.13 55.14 20.50
C MET A 53 8.01 55.12 18.96
N GLN A 54 7.84 56.30 18.37
CA GLN A 54 8.08 56.61 16.96
C GLN A 54 9.54 56.98 16.74
N VAL A 55 9.99 56.94 15.47
CA VAL A 55 10.70 58.00 14.70
C VAL A 55 11.36 57.34 13.45
N SER A 56 10.80 57.56 12.26
CA SER A 56 11.26 58.41 11.12
C SER A 56 12.37 57.78 10.24
N THR A 57 12.13 57.37 8.99
CA THR A 57 12.03 58.12 7.70
C THR A 57 13.25 58.98 7.34
N ASN A 58 14.03 58.48 6.37
CA ASN A 58 14.36 59.08 5.05
C ASN A 58 15.84 58.82 4.67
N ASP A 59 16.10 58.32 3.45
CA ASP A 59 16.70 59.13 2.37
C ASP A 59 17.27 58.35 1.15
N ILE A 60 17.04 58.95 -0.02
CA ILE A 60 17.84 58.99 -1.27
C ILE A 60 17.58 57.97 -2.43
N VAL A 61 17.63 58.57 -3.62
CA VAL A 61 17.05 58.24 -4.94
C VAL A 61 18.14 57.75 -5.96
N PRO A 62 17.93 57.59 -7.30
CA PRO A 62 18.24 56.38 -8.06
C PRO A 62 19.35 56.54 -9.13
N ILE A 63 19.98 55.45 -9.61
CA ILE A 63 20.83 55.49 -10.82
C ILE A 63 20.78 54.17 -11.61
N SER A 64 20.54 54.29 -12.93
CA SER A 64 20.92 53.35 -14.01
C SER A 64 21.71 54.18 -15.06
N PRO A 65 22.35 53.65 -16.13
CA PRO A 65 22.60 52.26 -16.57
C PRO A 65 24.06 52.01 -17.11
N THR A 66 24.35 50.78 -17.58
CA THR A 66 25.35 50.31 -18.61
C THR A 66 25.79 48.88 -18.21
N GLY A 67 26.00 47.85 -19.04
CA GLY A 67 25.84 47.56 -20.47
C GLY A 67 26.61 46.24 -20.77
N PHE A 68 25.98 45.28 -21.48
CA PHE A 68 26.55 44.14 -22.25
C PHE A 68 27.41 43.06 -21.51
N GLN A 69 27.39 41.74 -21.75
CA GLN A 69 26.78 40.81 -22.73
C GLN A 69 27.06 39.36 -22.24
N THR A 70 26.15 38.38 -22.45
CA THR A 70 26.43 37.02 -23.03
C THR A 70 25.18 36.12 -23.09
N SER A 71 24.85 35.68 -24.32
CA SER A 71 24.12 34.48 -24.82
C SER A 71 23.51 33.49 -23.80
N SER A 72 22.20 33.19 -23.77
CA SER A 72 21.27 32.54 -24.73
C SER A 72 21.22 31.00 -24.70
N SER A 73 20.11 30.45 -24.19
CA SER A 73 19.35 29.37 -24.86
C SER A 73 17.95 29.28 -24.22
N ALA A 74 16.95 29.75 -24.96
CA ALA A 74 15.55 29.74 -24.57
C ALA A 74 14.87 28.42 -24.99
N THR A 75 14.17 27.76 -24.06
CA THR A 75 13.20 26.70 -24.37
C THR A 75 11.84 27.34 -24.58
N ALA A 76 11.30 27.19 -25.79
CA ALA A 76 10.00 27.71 -26.19
C ALA A 76 8.85 26.99 -25.48
N SER A 77 7.96 27.78 -24.88
CA SER A 77 6.65 27.38 -24.37
C SER A 77 5.65 27.25 -25.53
N VAL A 78 4.97 26.12 -25.65
CA VAL A 78 3.86 25.92 -26.59
C VAL A 78 2.53 26.19 -25.86
N PRO A 79 1.58 26.97 -26.43
CA PRO A 79 0.35 27.35 -25.75
C PRO A 79 -0.70 26.24 -25.74
N PHE A 80 -1.44 26.16 -24.64
CA PHE A 80 -2.57 25.30 -24.40
C PHE A 80 -3.79 25.78 -25.20
N THR A 81 -4.34 24.97 -26.10
CA THR A 81 -5.66 25.21 -26.72
C THR A 81 -6.67 24.18 -26.22
N ASN A 82 -7.79 24.70 -25.74
CA ASN A 82 -8.94 23.95 -25.26
C ASN A 82 -9.74 23.45 -26.49
N GLY A 83 -9.86 22.13 -26.68
CA GLY A 83 -10.57 21.55 -27.81
C GLY A 83 -11.25 20.23 -27.44
N TYR A 84 -12.55 20.29 -27.13
CA TYR A 84 -13.43 19.13 -27.22
C TYR A 84 -13.53 18.73 -28.70
N ASN A 85 -12.79 17.71 -29.13
CA ASN A 85 -12.97 17.10 -30.45
C ASN A 85 -13.51 15.68 -30.31
N ARG A 86 -14.76 15.55 -30.76
CA ARG A 86 -15.45 14.32 -31.11
C ARG A 86 -14.79 13.75 -32.36
N TRP A 87 -14.23 12.55 -32.28
CA TRP A 87 -13.55 11.91 -33.41
C TRP A 87 -14.55 11.52 -34.51
N THR A 88 -14.31 11.98 -35.74
CA THR A 88 -14.88 11.42 -36.97
C THR A 88 -13.75 11.05 -37.94
N SER A 89 -13.54 9.74 -38.07
CA SER A 89 -13.23 8.93 -39.27
C SER A 89 -12.05 9.31 -40.20
N ASN A 90 -11.02 8.44 -40.28
CA ASN A 90 -10.82 7.48 -41.39
C ASN A 90 -9.44 6.78 -41.31
N SER A 91 -9.44 5.53 -40.88
CA SER A 91 -8.52 4.47 -41.31
C SER A 91 -9.15 3.14 -40.89
N ASP A 92 -9.66 2.41 -41.88
CA ASP A 92 -10.21 1.08 -41.72
C ASP A 92 -9.12 0.14 -41.17
N ASP A 93 -9.53 -0.78 -40.28
CA ASP A 93 -8.73 -1.81 -39.55
C ASP A 93 -8.26 -1.49 -38.12
N ALA A 94 -8.92 -0.56 -37.41
CA ALA A 94 -8.92 -0.57 -35.94
C ALA A 94 -10.21 -1.21 -35.45
N GLU A 95 -10.19 -2.53 -35.22
CA GLU A 95 -11.22 -3.21 -34.44
C GLU A 95 -11.43 -2.39 -33.15
N SER A 96 -12.63 -1.85 -32.98
CA SER A 96 -13.03 -1.08 -31.80
C SER A 96 -12.82 -1.97 -30.58
N ALA A 97 -11.64 -1.91 -29.95
CA ALA A 97 -11.30 -2.74 -28.82
C ALA A 97 -12.36 -2.54 -27.73
N ASP A 98 -13.07 -3.61 -27.40
CA ASP A 98 -14.17 -3.58 -26.42
C ASP A 98 -13.61 -3.09 -25.07
N ILE A 99 -14.06 -1.91 -24.64
CA ILE A 99 -13.59 -1.29 -23.40
C ILE A 99 -14.30 -1.99 -22.24
N THR A 100 -13.53 -2.58 -21.33
CA THR A 100 -14.11 -3.21 -20.14
C THR A 100 -14.56 -2.14 -19.15
N GLU A 101 -15.86 -2.02 -18.94
CA GLU A 101 -16.47 -1.11 -17.97
C GLU A 101 -16.46 -1.69 -16.55
N ILE A 102 -15.97 -0.93 -15.57
CA ILE A 102 -15.83 -1.33 -14.18
C ILE A 102 -16.49 -0.27 -13.28
N ASP A 103 -17.37 -0.71 -12.37
CA ASP A 103 -17.89 0.16 -11.31
C ASP A 103 -16.91 0.17 -10.12
N GLY A 104 -16.22 1.29 -9.91
CA GLY A 104 -15.26 1.53 -8.84
C GLY A 104 -15.88 1.74 -7.44
N GLY A 105 -17.20 1.65 -7.32
CA GLY A 105 -17.95 1.70 -6.07
C GLY A 105 -18.33 0.33 -5.50
N ILE A 106 -18.15 -0.76 -6.27
CA ILE A 106 -18.53 -2.10 -5.83
C ILE A 106 -17.67 -2.59 -4.66
N MET A 107 -18.22 -3.50 -3.87
CA MET A 107 -17.51 -4.22 -2.80
C MET A 107 -16.82 -3.25 -1.82
N GLU A 108 -15.49 -3.28 -1.68
CA GLU A 108 -14.78 -2.34 -0.79
C GLU A 108 -14.86 -0.86 -1.24
N GLY A 109 -15.19 -0.60 -2.51
CA GLY A 109 -15.21 0.72 -3.14
C GLY A 109 -13.94 1.53 -2.88
N GLY A 110 -12.78 0.87 -2.95
CA GLY A 110 -11.49 1.36 -2.47
C GLY A 110 -10.42 1.38 -3.56
N GLY A 111 -9.17 1.57 -3.14
CA GLY A 111 -8.04 1.63 -4.08
C GLY A 111 -7.68 0.29 -4.73
N GLN A 112 -8.17 -0.84 -4.20
CA GLN A 112 -7.80 -2.16 -4.71
C GLN A 112 -8.30 -2.40 -6.13
N ILE A 113 -9.51 -1.91 -6.45
CA ILE A 113 -10.08 -2.00 -7.79
C ILE A 113 -9.15 -1.35 -8.81
N LEU A 114 -8.72 -0.13 -8.53
CA LEU A 114 -7.83 0.63 -9.42
C LEU A 114 -6.49 -0.09 -9.61
N ARG A 115 -5.87 -0.57 -8.52
CA ARG A 115 -4.56 -1.22 -8.60
C ARG A 115 -4.60 -2.49 -9.46
N ILE A 116 -5.59 -3.35 -9.23
CA ILE A 116 -5.67 -4.64 -9.93
C ILE A 116 -6.15 -4.45 -11.37
N ALA A 117 -7.17 -3.62 -11.60
CA ALA A 117 -7.71 -3.39 -12.93
C ALA A 117 -6.68 -2.75 -13.86
N THR A 118 -5.99 -1.69 -13.41
CA THR A 118 -4.98 -1.01 -14.24
C THR A 118 -3.77 -1.91 -14.51
N ALA A 119 -3.30 -2.68 -13.52
CA ALA A 119 -2.20 -3.61 -13.74
C ALA A 119 -2.56 -4.73 -14.74
N LEU A 120 -3.73 -5.37 -14.57
CA LEU A 120 -4.19 -6.43 -15.48
C LEU A 120 -4.54 -5.89 -16.87
N SER A 121 -5.08 -4.67 -16.97
CA SER A 121 -5.30 -3.98 -18.24
C SER A 121 -3.99 -3.88 -19.04
N SER A 122 -2.91 -3.42 -18.41
CA SER A 122 -1.59 -3.32 -19.04
C SER A 122 -1.00 -4.66 -19.44
N ILE A 123 -1.13 -5.69 -18.60
CA ILE A 123 -0.57 -7.02 -18.87
C ILE A 123 -1.33 -7.75 -19.98
N LEU A 124 -2.66 -7.58 -20.02
CA LEU A 124 -3.52 -8.28 -20.97
C LEU A 124 -3.81 -7.47 -22.24
N HIS A 125 -3.28 -6.24 -22.35
CA HIS A 125 -3.59 -5.28 -23.41
C HIS A 125 -5.11 -5.04 -23.60
N LYS A 126 -5.85 -4.96 -22.48
CA LYS A 126 -7.30 -4.76 -22.49
C LYS A 126 -7.65 -3.34 -22.02
N PRO A 127 -8.24 -2.47 -22.86
CA PRO A 127 -8.72 -1.16 -22.44
C PRO A 127 -9.78 -1.27 -21.33
N ILE A 128 -9.73 -0.34 -20.38
CA ILE A 128 -10.70 -0.28 -19.27
C ILE A 128 -11.26 1.12 -19.09
N SER A 129 -12.48 1.19 -18.57
CA SER A 129 -13.12 2.39 -18.08
C SER A 129 -13.60 2.12 -16.65
N ILE A 130 -13.25 2.99 -15.70
CA ILE A 130 -13.66 2.86 -14.30
C ILE A 130 -14.50 4.06 -13.90
N ASN A 131 -15.76 3.81 -13.60
CA ASN A 131 -16.73 4.81 -13.14
C ASN A 131 -16.90 4.76 -11.62
N ARG A 132 -17.56 5.76 -11.03
CA ARG A 132 -17.99 5.77 -9.61
C ARG A 132 -16.86 5.48 -8.61
N ILE A 133 -15.64 5.94 -8.91
CA ILE A 133 -14.45 5.65 -8.11
C ILE A 133 -14.66 6.11 -6.67
N ARG A 134 -14.61 5.18 -5.72
CA ARG A 134 -14.83 5.44 -4.28
C ARG A 134 -16.17 6.11 -3.95
N ALA A 135 -17.21 5.88 -4.75
CA ALA A 135 -18.53 6.50 -4.56
C ALA A 135 -19.12 6.28 -3.15
N ASN A 136 -18.80 5.16 -2.51
CA ASN A 136 -19.31 4.79 -1.18
C ASN A 136 -18.41 5.24 0.00
N ARG A 137 -17.40 6.09 -0.26
CA ARG A 137 -16.48 6.61 0.77
C ARG A 137 -16.77 8.07 1.08
N THR A 138 -16.41 8.53 2.29
CA THR A 138 -16.67 9.90 2.76
C THR A 138 -16.20 10.99 1.80
N ASN A 139 -15.04 10.81 1.16
CA ASN A 139 -14.66 11.67 0.03
C ASN A 139 -14.39 10.76 -1.19
N PRO A 140 -15.33 10.75 -2.17
CA PRO A 140 -15.23 10.03 -3.42
C PRO A 140 -14.10 10.51 -4.32
N GLY A 141 -13.87 9.74 -5.39
CA GLY A 141 -12.90 10.05 -6.43
C GLY A 141 -11.45 9.73 -6.09
N LEU A 142 -10.58 9.86 -7.10
CA LEU A 142 -9.16 9.54 -6.99
C LEU A 142 -8.47 10.30 -5.86
N ARG A 143 -7.57 9.59 -5.17
CA ARG A 143 -6.62 10.19 -4.22
C ARG A 143 -5.26 10.37 -4.88
N PRO A 144 -4.39 11.25 -4.36
CA PRO A 144 -3.06 11.47 -4.94
C PRO A 144 -2.29 10.17 -5.22
N GLN A 145 -2.29 9.24 -4.27
CA GLN A 145 -1.67 7.92 -4.44
C GLN A 145 -2.30 7.09 -5.57
N HIS A 146 -3.62 7.12 -5.73
CA HIS A 146 -4.31 6.37 -6.78
C HIS A 146 -3.94 6.91 -8.17
N MET A 147 -4.05 8.22 -8.33
CA MET A 147 -3.67 8.94 -9.55
C MET A 147 -2.21 8.65 -9.91
N THR A 148 -1.30 8.82 -8.96
CA THR A 148 0.15 8.56 -9.15
C THR A 148 0.41 7.11 -9.56
N GLY A 149 -0.25 6.15 -8.93
CA GLY A 149 -0.11 4.73 -9.26
C GLY A 149 -0.56 4.39 -10.68
N MET A 150 -1.67 4.96 -11.13
CA MET A 150 -2.18 4.75 -12.49
C MET A 150 -1.31 5.46 -13.53
N GLN A 151 -0.81 6.67 -13.23
CA GLN A 151 0.16 7.38 -14.08
C GLN A 151 1.46 6.59 -14.22
N LEU A 152 1.96 5.99 -13.14
CA LEU A 152 3.13 5.10 -13.20
C LEU A 152 2.89 3.91 -14.14
N VAL A 153 1.72 3.28 -14.09
CA VAL A 153 1.40 2.17 -15.01
C VAL A 153 1.20 2.63 -16.45
N ARG A 154 0.59 3.80 -16.67
CA ARG A 154 0.53 4.44 -17.98
C ARG A 154 1.93 4.61 -18.56
N ASP A 155 2.86 5.14 -17.78
CA ASP A 155 4.24 5.38 -18.22
C ASP A 155 4.98 4.05 -18.49
N LEU A 156 4.75 3.03 -17.66
CA LEU A 156 5.31 1.68 -17.85
C LEU A 156 4.87 1.02 -19.16
N CYS A 157 3.66 1.29 -19.64
CA CYS A 157 3.15 0.71 -20.88
C CYS A 157 3.03 1.70 -22.05
N SER A 158 3.57 2.92 -21.93
CA SER A 158 3.32 4.01 -22.90
C SER A 158 1.84 4.14 -23.29
N GLY A 159 0.95 3.99 -22.30
CA GLY A 159 -0.50 3.98 -22.51
C GLY A 159 -1.12 5.37 -22.52
N GLN A 160 -2.43 5.43 -22.74
CA GLN A 160 -3.23 6.65 -22.62
C GLN A 160 -4.12 6.56 -21.38
N LEU A 161 -4.15 7.62 -20.59
CA LEU A 161 -4.97 7.71 -19.37
C LEU A 161 -5.72 9.04 -19.39
N THR A 162 -7.05 8.96 -19.26
CA THR A 162 -7.95 10.11 -19.20
C THR A 162 -8.64 10.14 -17.84
N GLY A 163 -8.85 11.34 -17.28
CA GLY A 163 -9.53 11.52 -16.00
C GLY A 163 -8.62 11.33 -14.77
N ASP A 164 -7.30 11.33 -14.95
CA ASP A 164 -6.28 11.17 -13.90
C ASP A 164 -6.07 12.46 -13.07
N GLN A 165 -7.16 12.96 -12.49
CA GLN A 165 -7.15 14.10 -11.58
C GLN A 165 -7.66 13.71 -10.20
N VAL A 166 -7.06 14.29 -9.15
CA VAL A 166 -7.54 14.09 -7.77
C VAL A 166 -9.02 14.50 -7.68
N GLY A 167 -9.83 13.62 -7.07
CA GLY A 167 -11.29 13.81 -6.98
C GLY A 167 -12.08 13.29 -8.18
N SER A 168 -11.43 12.89 -9.27
CA SER A 168 -12.12 12.29 -10.42
C SER A 168 -12.81 10.99 -10.01
N GLN A 169 -14.06 10.83 -10.40
CA GLN A 169 -14.82 9.59 -10.21
C GLN A 169 -14.83 8.71 -11.46
N TYR A 170 -14.10 9.12 -12.49
CA TYR A 170 -14.02 8.46 -13.79
C TYR A 170 -12.58 8.37 -14.27
N ILE A 171 -12.20 7.23 -14.82
CA ILE A 171 -11.01 7.12 -15.66
C ILE A 171 -11.29 6.26 -16.90
N ALA A 172 -10.58 6.56 -17.98
CA ALA A 172 -10.42 5.65 -19.12
C ALA A 172 -8.93 5.38 -19.30
N PHE A 173 -8.57 4.11 -19.45
CA PHE A 173 -7.19 3.68 -19.61
C PHE A 173 -7.06 2.73 -20.80
N ILE A 174 -6.25 3.14 -21.77
CA ILE A 174 -5.92 2.37 -22.96
C ILE A 174 -4.45 1.97 -22.84
N PRO A 175 -4.14 0.71 -22.52
CA PRO A 175 -2.76 0.27 -22.33
C PRO A 175 -2.02 0.19 -23.67
N GLY A 176 -0.73 0.54 -23.66
CA GLY A 176 0.20 0.21 -24.75
C GLY A 176 1.05 -1.01 -24.41
N MET A 177 2.24 -1.11 -25.01
CA MET A 177 3.20 -2.19 -24.74
C MET A 177 4.02 -1.89 -23.48
N LEU A 178 4.18 -2.89 -22.60
CA LEU A 178 5.06 -2.80 -21.45
C LEU A 178 6.52 -2.58 -21.88
N GLN A 179 7.21 -1.67 -21.19
CA GLN A 179 8.59 -1.32 -21.48
C GLN A 179 9.48 -1.50 -20.25
N SER A 180 10.73 -1.88 -20.50
CA SER A 180 11.78 -1.84 -19.49
C SER A 180 12.36 -0.43 -19.39
N GLY A 181 12.72 0.01 -18.19
CA GLY A 181 13.30 1.33 -18.03
C GLY A 181 13.43 1.80 -16.59
N THR A 182 13.66 3.09 -16.43
CA THR A 182 13.71 3.76 -15.13
C THR A 182 12.51 4.69 -15.00
N TYR A 183 11.74 4.51 -13.93
CA TYR A 183 10.51 5.26 -13.70
C TYR A 183 10.51 5.89 -12.31
N LEU A 184 9.91 7.07 -12.22
CA LEU A 184 9.73 7.82 -10.98
C LEU A 184 8.24 7.98 -10.71
N ALA A 185 7.81 7.69 -9.49
CA ALA A 185 6.46 7.96 -9.04
C ALA A 185 6.50 8.65 -7.68
N ASP A 186 6.09 9.92 -7.64
CA ASP A 186 6.04 10.73 -6.42
C ASP A 186 4.61 11.11 -6.10
N THR A 187 4.12 10.64 -4.95
CA THR A 187 2.76 10.96 -4.50
C THR A 187 2.58 12.42 -4.08
N GLY A 188 3.67 13.18 -3.91
CA GLY A 188 3.67 14.55 -3.38
C GLY A 188 3.11 14.67 -1.96
N THR A 189 2.85 13.55 -1.28
CA THR A 189 2.11 13.45 -0.03
C THR A 189 2.63 12.27 0.80
N ALA A 190 1.99 11.98 1.94
CA ALA A 190 2.23 10.76 2.69
C ALA A 190 1.54 9.50 2.11
N GLY A 191 1.17 9.50 0.82
CA GLY A 191 0.63 8.33 0.14
C GLY A 191 1.63 7.17 0.17
N ALA A 192 1.17 5.98 0.60
CA ALA A 192 2.04 4.83 0.80
C ALA A 192 2.76 4.38 -0.49
N VAL A 193 4.09 4.30 -0.44
CA VAL A 193 4.89 3.77 -1.56
C VAL A 193 4.68 2.27 -1.80
N SER A 194 4.29 1.52 -0.76
CA SER A 194 3.96 0.10 -0.87
C SER A 194 2.78 -0.14 -1.81
N LEU A 195 1.78 0.76 -1.83
CA LEU A 195 0.63 0.64 -2.74
C LEU A 195 0.95 1.10 -4.17
N LEU A 196 1.94 2.00 -4.36
CA LEU A 196 2.48 2.28 -5.70
C LEU A 196 3.22 1.04 -6.25
N LEU A 197 3.99 0.37 -5.40
CA LEU A 197 4.65 -0.87 -5.79
C LEU A 197 3.64 -1.97 -6.11
N GLN A 198 2.55 -2.11 -5.35
CA GLN A 198 1.52 -3.12 -5.61
C GLN A 198 0.87 -2.98 -7.00
N VAL A 199 0.70 -1.76 -7.51
CA VAL A 199 0.13 -1.55 -8.85
C VAL A 199 1.16 -1.76 -9.97
N ALA A 200 2.43 -1.40 -9.72
CA ALA A 200 3.47 -1.49 -10.75
C ALA A 200 4.13 -2.87 -10.85
N LEU A 201 4.34 -3.56 -9.72
CA LEU A 201 5.14 -4.78 -9.66
C LEU A 201 4.61 -5.91 -10.57
N PRO A 202 3.30 -6.19 -10.67
CA PRO A 202 2.80 -7.18 -11.62
C PRO A 202 3.20 -6.84 -13.06
N CYS A 203 3.13 -5.57 -13.46
CA CYS A 203 3.52 -5.12 -14.80
C CYS A 203 5.02 -5.35 -15.06
N LEU A 204 5.88 -5.07 -14.07
CA LEU A 204 7.33 -5.28 -14.19
C LEU A 204 7.73 -6.74 -14.43
N MET A 205 6.87 -7.70 -14.09
CA MET A 205 7.14 -9.11 -14.35
C MET A 205 7.03 -9.48 -15.83
N PHE A 206 6.36 -8.63 -16.62
CA PHE A 206 6.06 -8.88 -18.03
C PHE A 206 6.68 -7.82 -18.98
N THR A 207 7.69 -7.09 -18.52
CA THR A 207 8.49 -6.18 -19.37
C THR A 207 9.51 -6.96 -20.22
N PRO A 208 10.06 -6.35 -21.29
CA PRO A 208 11.13 -6.97 -22.10
C PRO A 208 12.45 -7.20 -21.37
N GLY A 209 12.69 -6.45 -20.29
CA GLY A 209 13.94 -6.44 -19.55
C GLY A 209 13.76 -5.89 -18.14
N ALA A 210 14.86 -5.86 -17.37
CA ALA A 210 14.84 -5.36 -16.00
C ALA A 210 14.51 -3.86 -15.94
N SER A 211 13.80 -3.47 -14.89
CA SER A 211 13.35 -2.09 -14.66
C SER A 211 13.73 -1.60 -13.27
N HIS A 212 13.86 -0.28 -13.15
CA HIS A 212 14.14 0.43 -11.92
C HIS A 212 13.00 1.40 -11.61
N LEU A 213 12.47 1.34 -10.39
CA LEU A 213 11.50 2.30 -9.88
C LEU A 213 12.13 3.13 -8.77
N THR A 214 11.87 4.43 -8.78
CA THR A 214 12.04 5.31 -7.62
C THR A 214 10.65 5.72 -7.15
N LEU A 215 10.26 5.30 -5.96
CA LEU A 215 8.93 5.56 -5.39
C LEU A 215 9.06 6.53 -4.22
N ARG A 216 8.28 7.62 -4.26
CA ARG A 216 8.29 8.67 -3.25
C ARG A 216 6.93 8.87 -2.56
N GLY A 217 6.95 8.93 -1.23
CA GLY A 217 5.75 9.08 -0.42
C GLY A 217 5.92 8.64 1.03
N GLY A 218 4.85 8.09 1.62
CA GLY A 218 4.89 7.50 2.96
C GLY A 218 5.49 6.09 2.94
N THR A 219 6.53 5.82 3.71
CA THR A 219 7.10 4.47 3.86
C THR A 219 6.33 3.63 4.86
N ASN A 220 5.72 4.27 5.86
CA ASN A 220 4.96 3.64 6.93
C ASN A 220 3.70 4.48 7.16
N ALA A 221 2.74 4.39 6.22
CA ALA A 221 1.51 5.15 6.24
C ALA A 221 0.38 4.38 6.95
N GLU A 222 -0.61 5.11 7.48
CA GLU A 222 -1.84 4.49 7.98
C GLU A 222 -2.63 3.84 6.84
N MET A 223 -3.42 2.81 7.17
CA MET A 223 -4.30 2.11 6.22
C MET A 223 -3.58 1.47 5.02
N ALA A 224 -2.27 1.23 5.15
CA ALA A 224 -1.47 0.49 4.17
C ALA A 224 -0.41 -0.34 4.90
N PRO A 225 0.00 -1.50 4.35
CA PRO A 225 1.16 -2.21 4.87
C PRO A 225 2.40 -1.31 4.83
N GLN A 226 3.16 -1.32 5.92
CA GLN A 226 4.45 -0.66 6.02
C GLN A 226 5.42 -1.20 4.95
N ILE A 227 6.36 -0.41 4.43
CA ILE A 227 7.31 -0.90 3.42
C ILE A 227 8.15 -2.08 3.94
N ASP A 228 8.35 -2.16 5.25
CA ASP A 228 8.98 -3.29 5.91
C ASP A 228 8.24 -4.60 5.65
N TYR A 229 6.90 -4.56 5.56
CA TYR A 229 6.08 -5.72 5.21
C TYR A 229 6.40 -6.20 3.79
N THR A 230 6.56 -5.29 2.84
CA THR A 230 6.95 -5.63 1.46
C THR A 230 8.27 -6.40 1.46
N ILE A 231 9.27 -5.92 2.19
CA ILE A 231 10.62 -6.51 2.20
C ILE A 231 10.64 -7.83 2.99
N GLN A 232 10.03 -7.85 4.18
CA GLN A 232 10.16 -8.96 5.12
C GLN A 232 9.13 -10.07 4.92
N VAL A 233 8.02 -9.79 4.25
CA VAL A 233 6.86 -10.70 4.13
C VAL A 233 6.50 -10.94 2.66
N LEU A 234 6.15 -9.89 1.90
CA LEU A 234 5.68 -10.05 0.52
C LEU A 234 6.77 -10.59 -0.42
N LYS A 235 7.97 -9.96 -0.42
CA LYS A 235 9.08 -10.33 -1.30
C LYS A 235 9.43 -11.83 -1.22
N PRO A 236 9.69 -12.42 -0.04
CA PRO A 236 10.01 -13.85 0.04
C PRO A 236 8.90 -14.79 -0.45
N ILE A 237 7.64 -14.35 -0.39
CA ILE A 237 6.53 -15.15 -0.92
C ILE A 237 6.42 -15.01 -2.44
N LEU A 238 6.61 -13.80 -2.99
CA LEU A 238 6.62 -13.59 -4.43
C LEU A 238 7.79 -14.30 -5.14
N GLU A 239 8.92 -14.50 -4.46
CA GLU A 239 10.03 -15.31 -4.97
C GLU A 239 9.59 -16.75 -5.31
N GLN A 240 8.58 -17.31 -4.62
CA GLN A 240 8.02 -18.63 -4.94
C GLN A 240 7.30 -18.61 -6.30
N PHE A 241 6.64 -17.51 -6.66
CA PHE A 241 6.11 -17.30 -8.01
C PHE A 241 7.21 -17.11 -9.07
N GLY A 242 8.48 -16.93 -8.66
CA GLY A 242 9.59 -16.63 -9.55
C GLY A 242 9.89 -15.15 -9.71
N VAL A 243 9.16 -14.28 -9.00
CA VAL A 243 9.41 -12.83 -8.98
C VAL A 243 10.80 -12.57 -8.42
N ARG A 244 11.57 -11.74 -9.13
CA ARG A 244 12.89 -11.28 -8.67
C ARG A 244 12.85 -9.77 -8.53
N MET A 245 12.90 -9.31 -7.28
CA MET A 245 12.99 -7.88 -6.99
C MET A 245 13.94 -7.59 -5.83
N ASP A 246 14.65 -6.47 -5.92
CA ASP A 246 15.32 -5.84 -4.80
C ASP A 246 14.62 -4.53 -4.43
N CYS A 247 14.49 -4.26 -3.14
CA CYS A 247 13.74 -3.11 -2.63
C CYS A 247 14.56 -2.48 -1.51
N GLN A 248 15.06 -1.27 -1.76
CA GLN A 248 15.94 -0.55 -0.86
C GLN A 248 15.27 0.74 -0.40
N ILE A 249 15.34 1.00 0.90
CA ILE A 249 14.79 2.21 1.50
C ILE A 249 15.93 3.22 1.59
N ALA A 250 15.96 4.19 0.68
CA ALA A 250 16.95 5.26 0.72
C ALA A 250 16.62 6.29 1.81
N THR A 251 15.33 6.63 1.98
CA THR A 251 14.86 7.58 2.99
C THR A 251 13.50 7.16 3.51
N ARG A 252 13.31 7.18 4.83
CA ARG A 252 12.00 6.95 5.47
C ARG A 252 11.16 8.22 5.40
N GLY A 253 9.87 8.09 5.11
CA GLY A 253 8.93 9.22 5.03
C GLY A 253 7.68 8.95 5.82
N TYR A 254 7.35 9.84 6.75
CA TYR A 254 6.21 9.68 7.65
C TYR A 254 5.15 10.76 7.46
N PHE A 255 3.90 10.44 7.81
CA PHE A 255 2.79 11.39 7.85
C PHE A 255 3.14 12.61 8.73
N PRO A 256 2.70 13.85 8.39
CA PRO A 256 1.83 14.21 7.26
C PRO A 256 2.55 14.44 5.94
N ARG A 257 3.87 14.59 5.96
CA ARG A 257 4.62 15.05 4.78
C ARG A 257 4.90 13.93 3.78
N GLY A 258 5.17 12.71 4.25
CA GLY A 258 5.72 11.66 3.39
C GLY A 258 7.15 11.98 2.98
N GLY A 259 7.42 11.94 1.67
CA GLY A 259 8.72 12.26 1.08
C GLY A 259 9.79 11.18 1.21
N GLY A 260 9.47 10.04 1.81
CA GLY A 260 10.38 8.90 1.84
C GLY A 260 10.62 8.37 0.43
N GLU A 261 11.78 7.78 0.21
CA GLU A 261 12.24 7.31 -1.08
C GLU A 261 12.63 5.84 -0.99
N VAL A 262 12.05 5.04 -1.89
CA VAL A 262 12.31 3.60 -2.01
C VAL A 262 12.68 3.31 -3.46
N THR A 263 13.81 2.65 -3.66
CA THR A 263 14.23 2.18 -4.97
C THR A 263 13.90 0.70 -5.11
N VAL A 264 13.36 0.32 -6.26
CA VAL A 264 13.02 -1.08 -6.57
C VAL A 264 13.65 -1.46 -7.89
N GLN A 265 14.44 -2.53 -7.90
CA GLN A 265 14.91 -3.16 -9.12
C GLN A 265 14.13 -4.46 -9.30
N ALA A 266 13.53 -4.68 -10.47
CA ALA A 266 12.78 -5.90 -10.76
C ALA A 266 13.20 -6.49 -12.11
N SER A 267 13.28 -7.82 -12.18
CA SER A 267 13.56 -8.54 -13.42
C SER A 267 12.30 -9.27 -13.91
N PRO A 268 12.02 -9.25 -15.22
CA PRO A 268 10.86 -9.93 -15.77
C PRO A 268 11.02 -11.45 -15.68
N VAL A 269 9.90 -12.14 -15.82
CA VAL A 269 9.82 -13.59 -15.92
C VAL A 269 9.24 -13.99 -17.27
N ARG A 270 9.59 -15.18 -17.75
CA ARG A 270 8.89 -15.78 -18.90
C ARG A 270 7.42 -16.07 -18.55
N GLN A 271 7.21 -16.66 -17.38
CA GLN A 271 5.90 -17.00 -16.81
C GLN A 271 6.02 -17.02 -15.28
N LEU A 272 4.93 -16.70 -14.59
CA LEU A 272 4.82 -16.87 -13.14
C LEU A 272 4.55 -18.34 -12.80
N ARG A 273 5.18 -18.84 -11.73
CA ARG A 273 4.98 -20.20 -11.21
C ARG A 273 3.81 -20.22 -10.22
N PRO A 274 2.97 -21.27 -10.23
CA PRO A 274 1.94 -21.42 -9.21
C PRO A 274 2.56 -21.76 -7.86
N ILE A 275 1.87 -21.42 -6.77
CA ILE A 275 2.33 -21.71 -5.41
C ILE A 275 1.36 -22.65 -4.67
N ASN A 276 1.86 -23.41 -3.70
CA ASN A 276 1.02 -24.16 -2.77
C ASN A 276 1.45 -23.86 -1.33
N MET A 277 0.76 -22.90 -0.70
CA MET A 277 0.97 -22.48 0.67
C MET A 277 -0.21 -22.91 1.54
N THR A 278 -0.35 -24.22 1.72
CA THR A 278 -1.42 -24.82 2.56
C THR A 278 -0.89 -25.48 3.84
N ASN A 279 0.42 -25.70 3.91
CA ASN A 279 1.08 -26.28 5.07
C ASN A 279 1.75 -25.20 5.93
N PHE A 280 1.18 -24.95 7.11
CA PHE A 280 1.69 -23.97 8.07
C PHE A 280 3.01 -24.41 8.74
N GLY A 281 3.22 -25.72 8.91
CA GLY A 281 4.33 -26.24 9.70
C GLY A 281 4.27 -25.79 11.16
N THR A 282 5.40 -25.35 11.70
CA THR A 282 5.53 -24.79 13.05
C THR A 282 6.26 -23.46 13.01
N ILE A 283 6.00 -22.58 13.98
CA ILE A 283 6.71 -21.30 14.10
C ILE A 283 8.18 -21.58 14.45
N ARG A 284 9.09 -21.11 13.61
CA ARG A 284 10.55 -21.24 13.80
C ARG A 284 11.10 -20.14 14.69
N ARG A 285 10.69 -18.90 14.46
CA ARG A 285 11.08 -17.71 15.22
C ARG A 285 10.14 -16.55 14.93
N ILE A 286 10.13 -15.57 15.83
CA ILE A 286 9.48 -14.28 15.63
C ILE A 286 10.55 -13.20 15.68
N THR A 287 10.61 -12.40 14.62
CA THR A 287 11.52 -11.26 14.52
C THR A 287 10.74 -9.98 14.38
N GLY A 288 11.31 -8.83 14.73
CA GLY A 288 10.63 -7.57 14.52
C GLY A 288 11.53 -6.37 14.67
N ARG A 289 10.93 -5.23 14.37
CA ARG A 289 11.55 -3.91 14.46
C ARG A 289 10.55 -2.93 15.04
N ALA A 290 10.88 -2.36 16.19
CA ALA A 290 10.23 -1.20 16.76
C ALA A 290 11.10 0.02 16.45
N PHE A 291 10.56 1.03 15.78
CA PHE A 291 11.34 2.16 15.29
C PHE A 291 10.80 3.49 15.81
N VAL A 292 11.71 4.45 15.94
CA VAL A 292 11.40 5.87 16.14
C VAL A 292 12.25 6.72 15.19
N ALA A 293 11.73 7.88 14.82
CA ALA A 293 12.29 8.77 13.83
C ALA A 293 12.12 10.23 14.25
N GLY A 294 13.04 11.08 13.76
CA GLY A 294 13.02 12.51 14.03
C GLY A 294 13.25 12.81 15.51
N VAL A 295 12.36 13.60 16.11
CA VAL A 295 12.50 14.06 17.51
C VAL A 295 11.99 13.06 18.55
N ILE A 296 11.46 11.90 18.12
CA ILE A 296 10.87 10.92 19.04
C ILE A 296 11.97 10.19 19.82
N PRO A 297 11.90 10.13 21.17
CA PRO A 297 12.94 9.51 21.98
C PRO A 297 13.09 8.00 21.75
N PHE A 298 14.32 7.50 21.72
CA PHE A 298 14.64 6.07 21.56
C PHE A 298 13.93 5.15 22.55
N LYS A 299 13.67 5.61 23.78
CA LYS A 299 12.94 4.82 24.79
C LYS A 299 11.57 4.35 24.32
N ILE A 300 10.91 5.12 23.44
CA ILE A 300 9.59 4.76 22.90
C ILE A 300 9.69 3.47 22.06
N ALA A 301 10.73 3.32 21.24
CA ALA A 301 10.99 2.07 20.53
C ALA A 301 11.27 0.90 21.48
N GLN A 302 12.02 1.14 22.56
CA GLN A 302 12.31 0.11 23.57
C GLN A 302 11.04 -0.34 24.30
N GLN A 303 10.14 0.58 24.63
CA GLN A 303 8.84 0.29 25.25
C GLN A 303 7.94 -0.54 24.33
N MET A 304 7.84 -0.17 23.05
CA MET A 304 7.11 -0.95 22.03
C MET A 304 7.67 -2.37 21.92
N ALA A 305 8.98 -2.52 21.77
CA ALA A 305 9.64 -3.82 21.64
C ALA A 305 9.43 -4.71 22.87
N LYS A 306 9.57 -4.14 24.09
CA LYS A 306 9.36 -4.84 25.35
C LYS A 306 7.90 -5.31 25.50
N SER A 307 6.94 -4.44 25.18
CA SER A 307 5.51 -4.76 25.25
C SER A 307 5.15 -5.89 24.29
N ALA A 308 5.52 -5.75 23.01
CA ALA A 308 5.27 -6.77 22.00
C ALA A 308 5.89 -8.13 22.37
N THR A 309 7.15 -8.12 22.83
CA THR A 309 7.84 -9.33 23.30
C THR A 309 7.08 -10.00 24.45
N SER A 310 6.62 -9.20 25.42
CA SER A 310 5.86 -9.71 26.57
C SER A 310 4.55 -10.37 26.18
N VAL A 311 3.82 -9.78 25.22
CA VAL A 311 2.56 -10.35 24.68
C VAL A 311 2.83 -11.66 23.94
N LEU A 312 3.81 -11.67 23.02
CA LEU A 312 4.12 -12.85 22.22
C LEU A 312 4.66 -14.01 23.08
N TRP A 313 5.50 -13.72 24.07
CA TRP A 313 6.08 -14.72 24.96
C TRP A 313 5.02 -15.47 25.78
N ARG A 314 3.90 -14.83 26.13
CA ARG A 314 2.79 -15.49 26.83
C ARG A 314 2.18 -16.65 26.03
N SER A 315 2.12 -16.51 24.69
CA SER A 315 1.54 -17.51 23.79
C SER A 315 2.59 -18.49 23.25
N TYR A 316 3.84 -18.06 23.06
CA TYR A 316 4.89 -18.82 22.39
C TYR A 316 6.22 -18.82 23.17
N ARG A 317 6.21 -19.37 24.39
CA ARG A 317 7.35 -19.35 25.34
C ARG A 317 8.65 -19.97 24.80
N GLU A 318 8.52 -21.01 23.98
CA GLU A 318 9.67 -21.77 23.45
C GLU A 318 10.17 -21.25 22.09
N VAL A 319 9.46 -20.29 21.50
CA VAL A 319 9.84 -19.72 20.20
C VAL A 319 10.85 -18.59 20.43
N PRO A 320 11.99 -18.56 19.72
CA PRO A 320 12.90 -17.43 19.75
C PRO A 320 12.21 -16.14 19.29
N ILE A 321 12.20 -15.11 20.14
CA ILE A 321 11.62 -13.79 19.85
C ILE A 321 12.73 -12.75 19.89
N ASN A 322 12.92 -12.02 18.79
CA ASN A 322 13.89 -10.93 18.70
C ASN A 322 13.28 -9.69 18.03
N ILE A 323 12.92 -8.69 18.83
CA ILE A 323 12.38 -7.42 18.33
C ILE A 323 13.39 -6.31 18.61
N GLN A 324 13.98 -5.76 17.55
CA GLN A 324 15.00 -4.73 17.66
C GLN A 324 14.36 -3.35 17.84
N ALA A 325 14.78 -2.59 18.85
CA ALA A 325 14.48 -1.18 18.96
C ALA A 325 15.46 -0.37 18.10
N VAL A 326 14.96 0.53 17.25
CA VAL A 326 15.76 1.26 16.26
C VAL A 326 15.45 2.75 16.31
N GLN A 327 16.50 3.57 16.31
CA GLN A 327 16.42 5.00 16.01
C GLN A 327 16.80 5.19 14.54
N GLU A 328 15.90 5.73 13.73
CA GLU A 328 16.24 6.07 12.34
C GLU A 328 17.32 7.16 12.32
N PRO A 329 18.36 7.02 11.47
CA PRO A 329 19.41 8.02 11.38
C PRO A 329 18.86 9.32 10.80
N LYS A 330 19.29 10.46 11.35
CA LYS A 330 18.73 11.78 11.02
C LYS A 330 18.82 12.15 9.54
N ASN A 331 19.81 11.62 8.83
CA ASN A 331 20.04 11.87 7.40
C ASN A 331 19.29 10.91 6.46
N ALA A 332 18.55 9.93 6.98
CA ALA A 332 17.77 8.98 6.17
C ALA A 332 16.28 9.02 6.51
N VAL A 333 15.77 10.16 6.99
CA VAL A 333 14.38 10.31 7.41
C VAL A 333 13.81 11.70 7.14
N ILE A 334 12.54 11.73 6.73
CA ILE A 334 11.72 12.93 6.62
C ILE A 334 10.53 12.83 7.58
N GLY A 335 10.44 13.82 8.47
CA GLY A 335 9.40 13.91 9.48
C GLY A 335 9.70 13.08 10.74
N ASN A 336 8.67 12.96 11.58
CA ASN A 336 8.71 12.17 12.81
C ASN A 336 7.87 10.91 12.59
N GLY A 337 8.34 9.78 13.08
CA GLY A 337 7.67 8.50 12.90
C GLY A 337 7.92 7.56 14.06
N THR A 338 6.94 6.75 14.40
CA THR A 338 7.09 5.71 15.43
C THR A 338 6.18 4.56 15.06
N GLY A 339 6.63 3.34 15.29
CA GLY A 339 5.84 2.16 14.99
C GLY A 339 6.62 0.88 15.20
N ILE A 340 5.96 -0.22 14.90
CA ILE A 340 6.50 -1.55 15.08
C ILE A 340 5.94 -2.48 14.01
N ILE A 341 6.77 -3.42 13.58
CA ILE A 341 6.40 -4.59 12.79
C ILE A 341 7.02 -5.83 13.43
N VAL A 342 6.23 -6.89 13.57
CA VAL A 342 6.65 -8.20 14.05
C VAL A 342 6.24 -9.27 13.04
N VAL A 343 7.12 -10.20 12.75
CA VAL A 343 6.98 -11.22 11.71
C VAL A 343 7.27 -12.59 12.31
N ALA A 344 6.30 -13.49 12.23
CA ALA A 344 6.52 -14.91 12.49
C ALA A 344 6.97 -15.61 11.20
N GLU A 345 8.02 -16.41 11.30
CA GLU A 345 8.49 -17.27 10.21
C GLU A 345 8.30 -18.73 10.59
N THR A 346 7.72 -19.53 9.70
CA THR A 346 7.48 -20.96 9.95
C THR A 346 8.52 -21.86 9.28
N THR A 347 8.55 -23.13 9.66
CA THR A 347 9.43 -24.16 9.06
C THR A 347 9.13 -24.44 7.59
N THR A 348 7.95 -24.08 7.10
CA THR A 348 7.53 -24.25 5.70
C THR A 348 7.71 -22.97 4.87
N GLY A 349 8.31 -21.92 5.45
CA GLY A 349 8.55 -20.66 4.76
C GLY A 349 7.35 -19.70 4.76
N CYS A 350 6.28 -19.98 5.52
CA CYS A 350 5.23 -19.00 5.74
C CYS A 350 5.76 -17.80 6.53
N ARG A 351 5.25 -16.61 6.20
CA ARG A 351 5.58 -15.37 6.87
C ARG A 351 4.28 -14.62 7.16
N LEU A 352 4.02 -14.36 8.43
CA LEU A 352 2.84 -13.64 8.89
C LEU A 352 3.27 -12.46 9.73
N SER A 353 2.61 -11.32 9.57
CA SER A 353 3.00 -10.09 10.25
C SER A 353 1.89 -9.49 11.09
N GLY A 354 2.28 -8.82 12.17
CA GLY A 354 1.47 -7.84 12.87
C GLY A 354 2.21 -6.51 12.94
N SER A 355 1.51 -5.40 12.85
CA SER A 355 2.14 -4.08 12.84
C SER A 355 1.24 -2.99 13.41
N ALA A 356 1.85 -1.94 13.95
CA ALA A 356 1.13 -0.77 14.44
C ALA A 356 2.01 0.49 14.29
N LEU A 357 1.36 1.63 14.14
CA LEU A 357 2.00 2.95 14.11
C LEU A 357 1.62 3.71 15.37
N GLY A 358 2.58 4.45 15.92
CA GLY A 358 2.29 5.33 17.05
C GLY A 358 1.56 6.59 16.57
N ARG A 359 0.60 7.03 17.38
CA ARG A 359 -0.22 8.21 17.13
C ARG A 359 -0.40 9.00 18.41
N LYS A 360 -0.72 10.29 18.28
CA LYS A 360 -0.91 11.19 19.42
C LYS A 360 -1.97 10.62 20.37
N GLY A 361 -1.65 10.56 21.66
CA GLY A 361 -2.55 10.08 22.71
C GLY A 361 -2.53 8.56 22.94
N ILE A 362 -1.75 7.79 22.17
CA ILE A 362 -1.58 6.34 22.41
C ILE A 362 -0.20 6.07 23.00
N GLN A 363 -0.17 5.24 24.05
CA GLN A 363 1.06 4.85 24.72
C GLN A 363 1.89 3.88 23.90
N ALA A 364 3.22 3.94 24.03
CA ALA A 364 4.16 3.08 23.32
C ALA A 364 3.90 1.60 23.60
N GLU A 365 3.58 1.25 24.85
CA GLU A 365 3.24 -0.10 25.26
C GLU A 365 2.02 -0.63 24.51
N GLN A 366 0.99 0.20 24.30
CA GLN A 366 -0.20 -0.18 23.55
C GLN A 366 0.13 -0.42 22.08
N VAL A 367 0.95 0.43 21.46
CA VAL A 367 1.39 0.23 20.07
C VAL A 367 2.13 -1.10 19.92
N GLY A 368 2.98 -1.45 20.90
CA GLY A 368 3.65 -2.74 20.95
C GLY A 368 2.69 -3.92 21.10
N SER A 369 1.71 -3.82 21.98
CA SER A 369 0.72 -4.89 22.17
C SER A 369 -0.19 -5.05 20.95
N ASP A 370 -0.66 -3.96 20.34
CA ASP A 370 -1.53 -3.98 19.16
C ASP A 370 -0.89 -4.78 18.02
N ALA A 371 0.40 -4.54 17.75
CA ALA A 371 1.12 -5.26 16.71
C ALA A 371 1.30 -6.75 17.04
N ALA A 372 1.59 -7.08 18.30
CA ALA A 372 1.70 -8.46 18.75
C ALA A 372 0.35 -9.20 18.67
N GLU A 373 -0.73 -8.58 19.12
CA GLU A 373 -2.09 -9.12 19.09
C GLU A 373 -2.57 -9.34 17.66
N MET A 374 -2.25 -8.41 16.74
CA MET A 374 -2.52 -8.59 15.32
C MET A 374 -1.83 -9.85 14.76
N LEU A 375 -0.56 -10.07 15.11
CA LEU A 375 0.17 -11.28 14.72
C LEU A 375 -0.48 -12.53 15.33
N LEU A 376 -0.77 -12.52 16.63
CA LEU A 376 -1.40 -13.66 17.32
C LEU A 376 -2.75 -14.04 16.72
N ARG A 377 -3.56 -13.05 16.32
CA ARG A 377 -4.84 -13.27 15.62
C ARG A 377 -4.65 -14.08 14.35
N ASN A 378 -3.75 -13.64 13.47
CA ASN A 378 -3.46 -14.36 12.23
C ASN A 378 -2.92 -15.78 12.50
N LEU A 379 -2.01 -15.94 13.46
CA LEU A 379 -1.46 -17.25 13.84
C LEU A 379 -2.53 -18.20 14.40
N SER A 380 -3.55 -17.67 15.09
CA SER A 380 -4.64 -18.47 15.67
C SER A 380 -5.49 -19.20 14.63
N TYR A 381 -5.54 -18.69 13.39
CA TYR A 381 -6.24 -19.36 12.29
C TYR A 381 -5.45 -20.55 11.71
N GLY A 382 -4.16 -20.68 12.05
CA GLY A 382 -3.28 -21.66 11.42
C GLY A 382 -3.20 -21.47 9.90
N CYS A 383 -3.28 -20.21 9.45
CA CYS A 383 -3.18 -19.83 8.05
C CYS A 383 -1.72 -19.66 7.62
N CYS A 384 -1.44 -19.83 6.34
CA CYS A 384 -0.10 -19.69 5.75
C CYS A 384 0.19 -18.27 5.26
N VAL A 385 -0.87 -17.48 5.07
CA VAL A 385 -0.79 -16.07 4.65
C VAL A 385 -1.74 -15.23 5.52
N ASP A 386 -1.29 -14.05 5.92
CA ASP A 386 -2.09 -13.11 6.72
C ASP A 386 -3.07 -12.30 5.86
N GLU A 387 -3.97 -11.56 6.53
CA GLU A 387 -5.05 -10.77 5.90
C GLU A 387 -4.61 -9.78 4.81
N PHE A 388 -3.40 -9.22 4.90
CA PHE A 388 -2.88 -8.30 3.89
C PHE A 388 -2.27 -9.04 2.72
N MET A 389 -1.65 -10.19 2.96
CA MET A 389 -1.10 -11.03 1.90
C MET A 389 -2.21 -11.65 1.03
N GLN A 390 -3.36 -11.98 1.62
CA GLN A 390 -4.47 -12.65 0.92
C GLN A 390 -4.81 -11.95 -0.40
N ASP A 391 -5.08 -10.65 -0.33
CA ASP A 391 -5.50 -9.87 -1.49
C ASP A 391 -4.34 -9.54 -2.46
N GLN A 392 -3.11 -9.41 -1.95
CA GLN A 392 -1.93 -9.08 -2.75
C GLN A 392 -1.50 -10.24 -3.64
N LEU A 393 -1.74 -11.49 -3.25
CA LEU A 393 -1.38 -12.66 -4.04
C LEU A 393 -2.35 -12.95 -5.19
N ILE A 394 -3.58 -12.45 -5.13
CA ILE A 394 -4.64 -12.77 -6.11
C ILE A 394 -4.22 -12.47 -7.55
N VAL A 395 -3.59 -11.32 -7.80
CA VAL A 395 -3.13 -10.94 -9.15
C VAL A 395 -2.04 -11.87 -9.68
N TYR A 396 -1.16 -12.37 -8.80
CA TYR A 396 -0.11 -13.32 -9.20
C TYR A 396 -0.68 -14.72 -9.40
N MET A 397 -1.64 -15.13 -8.56
CA MET A 397 -2.34 -16.40 -8.70
C MET A 397 -3.11 -16.49 -10.03
N SER A 398 -3.82 -15.42 -10.43
CA SER A 398 -4.56 -15.42 -11.69
C SER A 398 -3.67 -15.45 -12.93
N LEU A 399 -2.45 -14.91 -12.86
CA LEU A 399 -1.50 -14.87 -13.97
C LEU A 399 -0.60 -16.11 -14.06
N ALA A 400 -0.42 -16.86 -12.96
CA ALA A 400 0.49 -18.00 -12.89
C ALA A 400 0.14 -19.16 -13.82
N ALA A 401 1.14 -19.92 -14.26
CA ALA A 401 1.00 -21.10 -15.09
C ALA A 401 0.69 -22.34 -14.24
N GLY A 402 -0.59 -22.54 -13.92
CA GLY A 402 -1.09 -23.72 -13.21
C GLY A 402 -1.99 -23.38 -12.02
N HIS A 403 -2.05 -24.28 -11.05
CA HIS A 403 -3.00 -24.18 -9.93
C HIS A 403 -2.31 -23.66 -8.67
N SER A 404 -2.67 -22.46 -8.24
CA SER A 404 -2.20 -21.89 -6.98
C SER A 404 -3.17 -22.18 -5.84
N LYS A 405 -2.65 -22.46 -4.64
CA LYS A 405 -3.44 -22.68 -3.42
C LYS A 405 -2.80 -21.94 -2.24
N ILE A 406 -3.61 -21.17 -1.52
CA ILE A 406 -3.18 -20.48 -0.30
C ILE A 406 -4.17 -20.73 0.84
N LYS A 407 -3.66 -21.05 2.03
CA LYS A 407 -4.48 -21.16 3.25
C LYS A 407 -4.48 -19.83 4.00
N THR A 408 -5.66 -19.26 4.23
CA THR A 408 -5.88 -17.93 4.79
C THR A 408 -6.69 -18.00 6.08
N GLY A 409 -6.74 -16.89 6.83
CA GLY A 409 -7.79 -16.66 7.83
C GLY A 409 -9.13 -16.30 7.17
N PRO A 410 -10.04 -15.61 7.88
CA PRO A 410 -11.28 -15.11 7.29
C PRO A 410 -11.04 -14.30 6.01
N ILE A 411 -11.92 -14.49 5.03
CA ILE A 411 -11.81 -13.82 3.74
C ILE A 411 -12.20 -12.36 3.90
N THR A 412 -11.26 -11.45 3.63
CA THR A 412 -11.49 -10.01 3.75
C THR A 412 -12.26 -9.47 2.54
N LEU A 413 -12.96 -8.34 2.71
CA LEU A 413 -13.60 -7.64 1.60
C LEU A 413 -12.58 -7.19 0.53
N HIS A 414 -11.33 -6.91 0.94
CA HIS A 414 -10.22 -6.63 0.03
C HIS A 414 -9.87 -7.84 -0.84
N THR A 415 -9.84 -9.03 -0.26
CA THR A 415 -9.59 -10.28 -0.99
C THR A 415 -10.72 -10.60 -1.95
N GLN A 416 -11.98 -10.44 -1.51
CA GLN A 416 -13.14 -10.63 -2.39
C GLN A 416 -13.13 -9.67 -3.58
N THR A 417 -12.82 -8.39 -3.33
CA THR A 417 -12.69 -7.38 -4.39
C THR A 417 -11.58 -7.74 -5.36
N ALA A 418 -10.41 -8.17 -4.84
CA ALA A 418 -9.29 -8.58 -5.66
C ALA A 418 -9.65 -9.76 -6.58
N MET A 419 -10.31 -10.80 -6.04
CA MET A 419 -10.76 -11.95 -6.82
C MET A 419 -11.77 -11.52 -7.88
N HIS A 420 -12.76 -10.70 -7.53
CA HIS A 420 -13.78 -10.23 -8.46
C HIS A 420 -13.18 -9.50 -9.68
N ILE A 421 -12.28 -8.55 -9.44
CA ILE A 421 -11.62 -7.81 -10.54
C ILE A 421 -10.68 -8.72 -11.33
N ALA A 422 -9.93 -9.60 -10.66
CA ALA A 422 -9.07 -10.55 -11.35
C ALA A 422 -9.87 -11.51 -12.25
N GLN A 423 -11.00 -12.06 -11.76
CA GLN A 423 -11.92 -12.91 -12.53
C GLN A 423 -12.47 -12.17 -13.75
N MET A 424 -12.94 -10.93 -13.56
CA MET A 424 -13.47 -10.11 -14.65
C MET A 424 -12.43 -9.87 -15.75
N MET A 425 -11.18 -9.54 -15.39
CA MET A 425 -10.14 -9.19 -16.35
C MET A 425 -9.49 -10.41 -17.02
N THR A 426 -9.26 -11.48 -16.26
CA THR A 426 -8.48 -12.66 -16.70
C THR A 426 -9.33 -13.86 -17.08
N GLN A 427 -10.58 -13.94 -16.62
CA GLN A 427 -11.43 -15.15 -16.65
C GLN A 427 -10.88 -16.34 -15.83
N ALA A 428 -9.78 -16.16 -15.08
CA ALA A 428 -9.30 -17.15 -14.11
C ALA A 428 -10.40 -17.45 -13.08
N GLN A 429 -10.52 -18.70 -12.65
CA GLN A 429 -11.54 -19.10 -11.68
C GLN A 429 -10.95 -19.20 -10.28
N PHE A 430 -11.64 -18.61 -9.30
CA PHE A 430 -11.28 -18.68 -7.90
C PHE A 430 -12.32 -19.50 -7.13
N ASN A 431 -11.83 -20.46 -6.34
CA ASN A 431 -12.66 -21.26 -5.46
C ASN A 431 -12.23 -21.04 -4.01
N ILE A 432 -13.21 -20.91 -3.11
CA ILE A 432 -12.98 -20.76 -1.67
C ILE A 432 -13.57 -21.98 -0.97
N MET A 433 -12.77 -22.65 -0.18
CA MET A 433 -13.20 -23.80 0.62
C MET A 433 -12.85 -23.57 2.08
N GLN A 434 -13.70 -24.00 3.01
CA GLN A 434 -13.33 -24.02 4.42
C GLN A 434 -12.20 -25.03 4.62
N ALA A 435 -11.12 -24.62 5.28
CA ALA A 435 -10.00 -25.51 5.54
C ALA A 435 -10.33 -26.48 6.68
N SER A 436 -9.74 -27.68 6.63
CA SER A 436 -9.86 -28.66 7.70
C SER A 436 -8.80 -28.46 8.78
N PRO A 437 -9.13 -28.65 10.07
CA PRO A 437 -10.46 -28.94 10.61
C PRO A 437 -11.38 -27.69 10.60
N PRO A 438 -12.72 -27.86 10.50
CA PRO A 438 -13.67 -26.73 10.44
C PRO A 438 -13.69 -25.83 11.67
N SER A 439 -13.07 -26.26 12.78
CA SER A 439 -13.02 -25.52 14.05
C SER A 439 -12.18 -24.24 14.01
N THR A 440 -11.36 -24.06 12.97
CA THR A 440 -10.61 -22.84 12.71
C THR A 440 -11.28 -22.06 11.59
N GLU A 441 -11.52 -20.76 11.77
CA GLU A 441 -12.01 -19.83 10.73
C GLU A 441 -10.94 -19.59 9.65
N SER A 442 -10.48 -20.66 9.02
CA SER A 442 -9.46 -20.66 7.99
C SER A 442 -10.02 -21.23 6.70
N TYR A 443 -9.57 -20.68 5.59
CA TYR A 443 -10.08 -20.99 4.25
C TYR A 443 -8.92 -21.33 3.32
N ILE A 444 -9.19 -22.08 2.27
CA ILE A 444 -8.28 -22.32 1.16
C ILE A 444 -8.84 -21.55 -0.04
N ILE A 445 -8.03 -20.65 -0.57
CA ILE A 445 -8.28 -19.99 -1.85
C ILE A 445 -7.49 -20.76 -2.91
N GLU A 446 -8.18 -21.25 -3.93
CA GLU A 446 -7.58 -21.91 -5.08
C GLU A 446 -7.84 -21.10 -6.34
N CYS A 447 -6.84 -21.04 -7.22
CA CYS A 447 -6.97 -20.40 -8.52
C CYS A 447 -6.27 -21.24 -9.60
N ALA A 448 -7.01 -21.55 -10.67
CA ALA A 448 -6.42 -22.00 -11.92
C ALA A 448 -5.98 -20.74 -12.69
N GLY A 449 -4.70 -20.41 -12.63
CA GLY A 449 -4.15 -19.25 -13.30
C GLY A 449 -4.09 -19.44 -14.81
N ILE A 450 -4.16 -18.33 -15.56
CA ILE A 450 -4.24 -18.34 -17.02
C ILE A 450 -2.91 -18.69 -17.71
N GLY A 451 -1.82 -18.81 -16.95
CA GLY A 451 -0.49 -19.09 -17.49
C GLY A 451 0.01 -18.03 -18.45
N HIS A 452 -0.18 -16.75 -18.11
CA HIS A 452 0.20 -15.64 -18.97
C HIS A 452 1.71 -15.68 -19.26
N CYS A 453 2.04 -15.76 -20.55
CA CYS A 453 3.40 -15.70 -21.06
C CYS A 453 3.81 -14.25 -21.26
N ASN A 454 5.01 -13.90 -20.82
CA ASN A 454 5.65 -12.68 -21.26
C ASN A 454 5.93 -12.76 -22.77
N PRO A 455 5.42 -11.83 -23.59
CA PRO A 455 5.56 -11.87 -25.04
C PRO A 455 7.00 -11.64 -25.54
N HIS A 456 7.93 -11.30 -24.65
CA HIS A 456 9.33 -10.99 -24.98
C HIS A 456 10.32 -12.16 -24.80
N PHE A 457 9.83 -13.36 -24.48
CA PHE A 457 10.65 -14.56 -24.18
C PHE A 457 10.43 -15.74 -25.12
#